data_AF-A0A245ZRD4-F1
#
_entry.id   AF-A0A245ZRD4-F1
#
_cell.length_a   1.000
_cell.length_b   1.000
_cell.length_c   1.000
_cell.angle_alpha   90.00
_cell.angle_beta   90.00
_cell.angle_gamma   90.00
#
_symmetry.space_group_name_H-M   'P 1'
#
loop_
_entity.id
_entity.type
_entity.pdbx_description
1 polymer ?
#
loop_
_entity_poly.entity_id
_entity_poly.type
_entity_poly.pdbx_seq_one_letter_code
_entity_poly.pdbx_strand_id
1 'polypeptide(L)'
;MNDLPPIATPAIAVFNPDDGALIHIGPWDSVPDGLSWTPLPTGYNQSSWSWNTAARMMVEDPSKVEAQLVAIVKSEAERRKMRLRSPGDGKDAEYRQKRSEALASVAIPQADLGALPDADAREQYPAASMERLLTGETLAAVLARYLTASNLAESEVYRLAAIEHAGVARIMAAESTSKKRAAYQAIDWFWQPA
;
A
#
# COMPACT_ATOMS: atom_id res chain seq x y z
N MET A 1 17.70 7.30 -8.78
CA MET A 1 16.65 8.33 -8.91
C MET A 1 17.05 9.16 -10.11
N ASN A 2 16.37 8.98 -11.24
CA ASN A 2 16.56 9.85 -12.39
C ASN A 2 15.72 11.10 -12.12
N ASP A 3 16.38 12.15 -11.63
CA ASP A 3 15.82 13.49 -11.66
C ASP A 3 15.66 13.89 -13.12
N LEU A 4 14.41 13.88 -13.60
CA LEU A 4 14.08 14.58 -14.83
C LEU A 4 14.23 16.08 -14.55
N PRO A 5 14.83 16.85 -15.47
CA PRO A 5 14.97 18.29 -15.28
C PRO A 5 13.57 18.93 -15.17
N PRO A 6 13.39 19.96 -14.32
CA PRO A 6 12.15 20.71 -14.28
C PRO A 6 11.91 21.31 -15.68
N ILE A 7 10.81 20.95 -16.32
CA ILE A 7 10.37 21.62 -17.54
C ILE A 7 9.93 23.03 -17.13
N ALA A 8 10.86 23.98 -17.22
CA ALA A 8 10.72 25.37 -16.80
C ALA A 8 10.08 26.24 -17.90
N THR A 9 9.09 25.72 -18.61
CA THR A 9 8.23 26.54 -19.48
C THR A 9 6.91 26.73 -18.73
N PRO A 10 6.44 27.97 -18.47
CA PRO A 10 5.13 28.16 -17.88
C PRO A 10 4.10 27.55 -18.83
N ALA A 11 3.52 26.43 -18.42
CA ALA A 11 2.48 25.78 -19.16
C ALA A 11 1.19 26.60 -19.00
N ILE A 12 0.46 26.71 -20.10
CA ILE A 12 -0.83 27.40 -20.20
C ILE A 12 -1.90 26.39 -20.58
N ALA A 13 -3.16 26.70 -20.24
CA ALA A 13 -4.32 26.04 -20.83
C ALA A 13 -4.85 26.91 -21.98
N VAL A 14 -4.93 26.34 -23.17
CA VAL A 14 -5.48 26.93 -24.39
C VAL A 14 -6.92 26.46 -24.55
N PHE A 15 -7.83 27.40 -24.80
CA PHE A 15 -9.26 27.13 -24.89
C PHE A 15 -9.94 27.93 -26.00
N ASN A 16 -11.07 27.43 -26.46
CA ASN A 16 -11.92 28.15 -27.42
C ASN A 16 -12.59 29.35 -26.71
N PRO A 17 -12.37 30.60 -27.15
CA PRO A 17 -12.95 31.78 -26.51
C PRO A 17 -14.49 31.81 -26.55
N ASP A 18 -15.11 31.12 -27.50
CA ASP A 18 -16.56 31.17 -27.72
C ASP A 18 -17.32 30.31 -26.70
N ASP A 19 -16.88 29.07 -26.49
CA ASP A 19 -17.55 28.09 -25.63
C ASP A 19 -16.77 27.76 -24.33
N GLY A 20 -15.53 28.23 -24.21
CA GLY A 20 -14.65 27.96 -23.07
C GLY A 20 -14.07 26.55 -23.03
N ALA A 21 -14.23 25.73 -24.08
CA ALA A 21 -13.75 24.36 -24.11
C ALA A 21 -12.22 24.29 -24.13
N LEU A 22 -11.64 23.43 -23.28
CA LEU A 22 -10.20 23.19 -23.29
C LEU A 22 -9.79 22.49 -24.58
N ILE A 23 -8.79 23.05 -25.26
CA ILE A 23 -8.22 22.51 -26.50
C ILE A 23 -6.91 21.80 -26.20
N HIS A 24 -6.01 22.47 -25.48
CA HIS A 24 -4.66 21.97 -25.25
C HIS A 24 -4.04 22.53 -23.97
N ILE A 25 -3.08 21.80 -23.39
CA ILE A 25 -2.21 22.28 -22.32
C ILE A 25 -0.77 22.14 -22.79
N GLY A 26 -0.04 23.25 -22.84
CA GLY A 26 1.29 23.29 -23.42
C GLY A 26 2.02 24.61 -23.16
N PRO A 27 3.18 24.83 -23.79
CA PRO A 27 3.95 26.05 -23.61
C PRO A 27 3.30 27.24 -24.32
N TRP A 28 3.56 28.45 -23.81
CA TRP A 28 2.90 29.69 -24.27
C TRP A 28 3.17 30.04 -25.75
N ASP A 29 4.29 29.59 -26.30
CA ASP A 29 4.72 29.83 -27.68
C ASP A 29 3.97 28.96 -28.70
N SER A 30 3.09 28.07 -28.23
CA SER A 30 2.30 27.16 -29.06
C SER A 30 0.82 27.56 -29.22
N VAL A 31 0.41 28.77 -28.82
CA VAL A 31 -0.99 29.23 -28.95
C VAL A 31 -1.32 29.55 -30.41
N PRO A 32 -2.21 28.80 -31.07
CA PRO A 32 -2.69 29.14 -32.40
C PRO A 32 -3.53 30.43 -32.41
N ASP A 33 -3.53 31.13 -33.55
CA ASP A 33 -4.36 32.31 -33.76
C ASP A 33 -5.85 32.01 -33.53
N GLY A 34 -6.56 32.95 -32.89
CA GLY A 34 -7.99 32.84 -32.61
C GLY A 34 -8.34 32.06 -31.34
N LEU A 35 -7.35 31.55 -30.59
CA LEU A 35 -7.56 30.88 -29.31
C LEU A 35 -7.17 31.77 -28.13
N SER A 36 -7.83 31.53 -26.99
CA SER A 36 -7.50 32.19 -25.73
C SER A 36 -6.70 31.27 -24.82
N TRP A 37 -5.96 31.85 -23.88
CA TRP A 37 -5.14 31.10 -22.96
C TRP A 37 -5.21 31.65 -21.54
N THR A 38 -4.91 30.79 -20.58
CA THR A 38 -4.76 31.13 -19.17
C THR A 38 -3.55 30.41 -18.58
N PRO A 39 -2.78 31.03 -17.67
CA PRO A 39 -1.68 30.34 -17.01
C PRO A 39 -2.19 29.16 -16.19
N LEU A 40 -1.43 28.06 -16.15
CA LEU A 40 -1.73 26.99 -15.20
C LEU A 40 -1.44 27.47 -13.77
N PRO A 41 -2.29 27.08 -12.80
CA PRO A 41 -2.10 27.43 -11.40
C PRO A 41 -0.81 26.81 -10.85
N THR A 42 -0.22 27.46 -9.85
CA THR A 42 0.98 26.94 -9.17
C THR A 42 0.71 25.56 -8.57
N GLY A 43 1.59 24.60 -8.84
CA GLY A 43 1.42 23.22 -8.38
C GLY A 43 0.42 22.40 -9.21
N TYR A 44 0.04 22.87 -10.40
CA TYR A 44 -0.76 22.10 -11.34
C TYR A 44 -0.20 20.67 -11.54
N ASN A 45 -1.11 19.71 -11.45
CA ASN A 45 -0.85 18.31 -11.79
C ASN A 45 -2.08 17.73 -12.47
N GLN A 46 -1.92 17.19 -13.68
CA GLN A 46 -2.99 16.60 -14.46
C GLN A 46 -3.78 15.50 -13.70
N SER A 47 -3.14 14.81 -12.75
CA SER A 47 -3.77 13.77 -11.95
C SER A 47 -4.71 14.28 -10.84
N SER A 48 -4.70 15.59 -10.53
CA SER A 48 -5.51 16.17 -9.44
C SER A 48 -6.32 17.41 -9.84
N TRP A 49 -6.14 17.90 -11.07
CA TRP A 49 -6.83 19.09 -11.57
C TRP A 49 -7.76 18.74 -12.74
N SER A 50 -8.84 19.51 -12.89
CA SER A 50 -9.77 19.44 -14.02
C SER A 50 -10.04 20.82 -14.60
N TRP A 51 -10.43 20.86 -15.88
CA TRP A 51 -10.78 22.12 -16.53
C TRP A 51 -12.19 22.52 -16.15
N ASN A 52 -12.35 23.77 -15.70
CA ASN A 52 -13.66 24.38 -15.52
C ASN A 52 -13.96 25.26 -16.74
N THR A 53 -14.84 24.77 -17.63
CA THR A 53 -15.24 25.46 -18.86
C THR A 53 -15.83 26.85 -18.60
N ALA A 54 -16.67 26.99 -17.57
CA ALA A 54 -17.33 28.25 -17.26
C ALA A 54 -16.35 29.29 -16.71
N ALA A 55 -15.45 28.86 -15.82
CA ALA A 55 -14.45 29.71 -15.20
C ALA A 55 -13.19 29.91 -16.08
N ARG A 56 -13.06 29.13 -17.16
CA ARG A 56 -11.93 29.12 -18.11
C ARG A 56 -10.58 28.98 -17.39
N MET A 57 -10.52 28.08 -16.43
CA MET A 57 -9.32 27.83 -15.63
C MET A 57 -9.26 26.37 -15.15
N MET A 58 -8.05 25.91 -14.83
CA MET A 58 -7.90 24.65 -14.11
C MET A 58 -8.29 24.85 -12.65
N VAL A 59 -9.07 23.92 -12.13
CA VAL A 59 -9.45 23.84 -10.72
C VAL A 59 -9.01 22.51 -10.14
N GLU A 60 -8.59 22.50 -8.88
CA GLU A 60 -8.27 21.25 -8.20
C GLU A 60 -9.56 20.46 -8.00
N ASP A 61 -9.57 19.21 -8.43
CA ASP A 61 -10.76 18.35 -8.44
C ASP A 61 -10.76 17.46 -7.19
N PRO A 62 -11.73 17.64 -6.27
CA PRO A 62 -11.79 16.85 -5.04
C PRO A 62 -11.88 15.34 -5.28
N SER A 63 -12.54 14.92 -6.36
CA SER A 63 -12.69 13.49 -6.69
C SER A 63 -11.40 12.88 -7.19
N LYS A 64 -10.62 13.62 -8.00
CA LYS A 64 -9.31 13.17 -8.47
C LYS A 64 -8.29 13.12 -7.32
N VAL A 65 -8.29 14.14 -6.45
CA VAL A 65 -7.44 14.15 -5.25
C VAL A 65 -7.78 12.96 -4.35
N GLU A 66 -9.07 12.67 -4.14
CA GLU A 66 -9.50 11.48 -3.40
C GLU A 66 -8.94 10.20 -4.03
N ALA A 67 -9.18 9.96 -5.31
CA ALA A 67 -8.72 8.75 -6.00
C ALA A 67 -7.21 8.57 -5.88
N GLN A 68 -6.44 9.65 -6.06
CA GLN A 68 -4.99 9.62 -5.91
C GLN A 68 -4.56 9.26 -4.47
N LEU A 69 -5.12 9.92 -3.46
CA LEU A 69 -4.76 9.68 -2.07
C LEU A 69 -5.15 8.26 -1.62
N VAL A 70 -6.34 7.79 -2.01
CA VAL A 70 -6.78 6.41 -1.74
C VAL A 70 -5.84 5.39 -2.39
N ALA A 71 -5.42 5.62 -3.64
CA ALA A 71 -4.45 4.74 -4.30
C ALA A 71 -3.10 4.72 -3.56
N ILE A 72 -2.62 5.87 -3.09
CA ILE A 72 -1.38 5.95 -2.29
C ILE A 72 -1.52 5.19 -0.97
N VAL A 73 -2.63 5.34 -0.25
CA VAL A 73 -2.89 4.63 1.01
C VAL A 73 -2.90 3.11 0.78
N LYS A 74 -3.59 2.63 -0.26
CA LYS A 74 -3.63 1.21 -0.61
C LYS A 74 -2.25 0.67 -0.97
N SER A 75 -1.49 1.40 -1.79
CA SER A 75 -0.14 1.01 -2.16
C SER A 75 0.81 0.94 -0.96
N GLU A 76 0.71 1.90 -0.03
CA GLU A 76 1.51 1.91 1.19
C GLU A 76 1.13 0.78 2.14
N ALA A 77 -0.17 0.50 2.30
CA ALA A 77 -0.65 -0.63 3.08
C ALA A 77 -0.12 -1.95 2.52
N GLU A 78 -0.21 -2.15 1.20
CA GLU A 78 0.29 -3.35 0.54
C GLU A 78 1.81 -3.47 0.68
N ARG A 79 2.56 -2.39 0.45
CA ARG A 79 4.02 -2.36 0.65
C ARG A 79 4.41 -2.77 2.07
N ARG A 80 3.65 -2.37 3.08
CA ARG A 80 3.89 -2.76 4.48
C ARG A 80 3.54 -4.23 4.73
N LYS A 81 2.40 -4.72 4.24
CA LYS A 81 2.02 -6.14 4.34
C LYS A 81 3.05 -7.04 3.64
N MET A 82 3.56 -6.63 2.49
CA MET A 82 4.61 -7.32 1.74
C MET A 82 6.00 -7.26 2.40
N ARG A 83 6.19 -6.51 3.49
CA ARG A 83 7.41 -6.64 4.31
C ARG A 83 7.30 -7.77 5.32
N LEU A 84 6.08 -8.13 5.70
CA LEU A 84 5.79 -9.24 6.61
C LEU A 84 5.79 -10.58 5.87
N ARG A 85 5.47 -10.55 4.58
CA ARG A 85 5.57 -11.69 3.67
C ARG A 85 6.79 -11.48 2.79
N SER A 86 7.88 -12.18 3.06
CA SER A 86 9.13 -11.94 2.34
C SER A 86 8.94 -12.13 0.81
N PRO A 87 9.48 -11.26 -0.06
CA PRO A 87 9.17 -11.31 -1.49
C PRO A 87 9.60 -12.63 -2.16
N GLY A 88 8.68 -13.27 -2.88
CA GLY A 88 8.91 -14.41 -3.76
C GLY A 88 8.06 -15.65 -3.44
N ASP A 89 7.60 -16.36 -4.48
CA ASP A 89 6.71 -17.53 -4.37
C ASP A 89 7.27 -18.64 -3.46
N GLY A 90 8.60 -18.82 -3.46
CA GLY A 90 9.28 -19.81 -2.62
C GLY A 90 9.19 -19.49 -1.12
N LYS A 91 9.25 -18.22 -0.75
CA LYS A 91 9.14 -17.81 0.67
C LYS A 91 7.69 -17.88 1.13
N ASP A 92 6.73 -17.55 0.28
CA ASP A 92 5.30 -17.75 0.58
C ASP A 92 4.95 -19.23 0.75
N ALA A 93 5.58 -20.13 -0.01
CA ALA A 93 5.43 -21.57 0.18
C ALA A 93 6.05 -22.03 1.51
N GLU A 94 7.26 -21.56 1.84
CA GLU A 94 7.93 -21.86 3.11
C GLU A 94 7.10 -21.39 4.32
N TYR A 95 6.60 -20.15 4.30
CA TYR A 95 5.74 -19.61 5.37
C TYR A 95 4.45 -20.42 5.52
N ARG A 96 3.82 -20.79 4.41
CA ARG A 96 2.61 -21.63 4.44
C ARG A 96 2.90 -23.01 5.04
N GLN A 97 4.02 -23.64 4.67
CA GLN A 97 4.44 -24.91 5.22
C GLN A 97 4.68 -24.81 6.74
N LYS A 98 5.50 -23.84 7.18
CA LYS A 98 5.81 -23.61 8.60
C LYS A 98 4.54 -23.34 9.42
N ARG A 99 3.60 -22.55 8.89
CA ARG A 99 2.30 -22.30 9.53
C ARG A 99 1.45 -23.56 9.60
N SER A 100 1.39 -24.36 8.53
CA SER A 100 0.61 -25.59 8.48
C SER A 100 1.12 -26.60 9.51
N GLU A 101 2.44 -26.80 9.59
CA GLU A 101 3.09 -27.65 10.59
C GLU A 101 2.78 -27.18 12.01
N ALA A 102 2.89 -25.88 12.27
CA ALA A 102 2.56 -25.31 13.58
C ALA A 102 1.10 -25.56 13.97
N LEU A 103 0.15 -25.32 13.05
CA LEU A 103 -1.28 -25.56 13.30
C LEU A 103 -1.61 -27.03 13.53
N ALA A 104 -1.00 -27.94 12.76
CA ALA A 104 -1.16 -29.37 12.94
C ALA A 104 -0.70 -29.84 14.33
N SER A 105 0.30 -29.16 14.91
CA SER A 105 0.84 -29.51 16.22
C SER A 105 0.04 -29.00 17.42
N VAL A 106 -0.90 -28.05 17.24
CA VAL A 106 -1.59 -27.36 18.35
C VAL A 106 -2.35 -28.31 19.28
N ALA A 107 -2.93 -29.38 18.73
CA ALA A 107 -3.70 -30.36 19.50
C ALA A 107 -2.83 -31.48 20.11
N ILE A 108 -1.52 -31.50 19.84
CA ILE A 108 -0.63 -32.58 20.24
C ILE A 108 0.11 -32.19 21.52
N PRO A 109 0.05 -33.01 22.59
CA PRO A 109 0.83 -32.79 23.80
C PRO A 109 2.32 -32.70 23.51
N GLN A 110 3.04 -31.80 24.20
CA GLN A 110 4.49 -31.62 24.00
C GLN A 110 5.30 -32.89 24.24
N ALA A 111 4.88 -33.73 25.20
CA ALA A 111 5.53 -35.01 25.48
C ALA A 111 5.46 -35.95 24.27
N ASP A 112 4.33 -35.97 23.57
CA ASP A 112 4.11 -36.83 22.39
C ASP A 112 4.94 -36.32 21.20
N LEU A 113 5.05 -34.99 21.03
CA LEU A 113 5.95 -34.40 20.03
C LEU A 113 7.43 -34.71 20.31
N GLY A 114 7.81 -34.80 21.58
CA GLY A 114 9.16 -35.18 22.01
C GLY A 114 9.45 -36.67 21.89
N ALA A 115 8.41 -37.51 21.88
CA ALA A 115 8.51 -38.96 21.74
C ALA A 115 8.45 -39.45 20.29
N LEU A 116 8.13 -38.58 19.33
CA LEU A 116 8.07 -38.92 17.90
C LEU A 116 9.43 -39.45 17.41
N PRO A 117 9.47 -40.64 16.77
CA PRO A 117 10.63 -41.10 16.04
C PRO A 117 11.09 -40.09 14.99
N ASP A 118 12.39 -40.01 14.74
CA ASP A 118 12.98 -39.06 13.79
C ASP A 118 12.42 -39.19 12.37
N ALA A 119 12.05 -40.41 11.94
CA ALA A 119 11.42 -40.65 10.65
C ALA A 119 10.03 -39.99 10.59
N ASP A 120 9.19 -40.26 11.59
CA ASP A 120 7.82 -39.72 11.67
C ASP A 120 7.83 -38.20 11.84
N ALA A 121 8.78 -37.66 12.62
CA ALA A 121 8.96 -36.23 12.79
C ALA A 121 9.34 -35.54 11.46
N ARG A 122 10.21 -36.15 10.65
CA ARG A 122 10.60 -35.62 9.33
C ARG A 122 9.48 -35.73 8.30
N GLU A 123 8.65 -36.75 8.39
CA GLU A 123 7.49 -36.93 7.50
C GLU A 123 6.37 -35.93 7.82
N GLN A 124 6.01 -35.80 9.10
CA GLN A 124 4.90 -34.95 9.53
C GLN A 124 5.27 -33.46 9.65
N TYR A 125 6.52 -33.17 10.03
CA TYR A 125 7.01 -31.81 10.28
C TYR A 125 8.38 -31.57 9.61
N PRO A 126 8.47 -31.65 8.27
CA PRO A 126 9.74 -31.58 7.57
C PRO A 126 10.51 -30.28 7.83
N ALA A 127 9.84 -29.11 7.84
CA ALA A 127 10.52 -27.84 8.07
C ALA A 127 10.98 -27.70 9.53
N ALA A 128 10.10 -28.01 10.50
CA ALA A 128 10.46 -27.95 11.92
C ALA A 128 11.55 -28.96 12.27
N SER A 129 11.52 -30.16 11.69
CA SER A 129 12.55 -31.19 11.90
C SER A 129 13.91 -30.80 11.35
N MET A 130 13.97 -30.14 10.19
CA MET A 130 15.25 -29.61 9.68
C MET A 130 15.79 -28.49 10.56
N GLU A 131 14.93 -27.58 11.01
CA GLU A 131 15.34 -26.45 11.86
C GLU A 131 15.75 -26.92 13.27
N ARG A 132 15.10 -27.93 13.83
CA ARG A 132 15.49 -28.55 15.11
C ARG A 132 16.90 -29.15 15.05
N LEU A 133 17.24 -29.81 13.93
CA LEU A 133 18.57 -30.41 13.73
C LEU A 133 19.67 -29.33 13.62
N LEU A 134 19.34 -28.19 13.02
CA LEU A 134 20.27 -27.06 12.89
C LEU A 134 20.46 -26.30 14.20
N THR A 135 19.41 -26.16 15.01
CA THR A 135 19.41 -25.32 16.21
C THR A 135 19.67 -26.10 17.50
N GLY A 136 19.49 -27.41 17.51
CA GLY A 136 19.54 -28.25 18.70
C GLY A 136 18.30 -28.12 19.61
N GLU A 137 17.28 -27.39 19.17
CA GLU A 137 16.03 -27.24 19.92
C GLU A 137 15.13 -28.48 19.82
N THR A 138 14.16 -28.58 20.73
CA THR A 138 13.13 -29.62 20.64
C THR A 138 12.16 -29.33 19.49
N LEU A 139 11.55 -30.37 18.92
CA LEU A 139 10.53 -30.21 17.88
C LEU A 139 9.38 -29.30 18.36
N ALA A 140 8.94 -29.48 19.60
CA ALA A 140 7.91 -28.66 20.22
C ALA A 140 8.30 -27.17 20.33
N ALA A 141 9.56 -26.86 20.65
CA ALA A 141 10.04 -25.48 20.72
C ALA A 141 10.02 -24.79 19.35
N VAL A 142 10.50 -25.47 18.31
CA VAL A 142 10.50 -24.93 16.94
C VAL A 142 9.08 -24.67 16.44
N LEU A 143 8.16 -25.63 16.62
CA LEU A 143 6.75 -25.48 16.24
C LEU A 143 6.05 -24.35 17.01
N ALA A 144 6.34 -24.19 18.30
CA ALA A 144 5.81 -23.08 19.10
C ALA A 144 6.30 -21.71 18.60
N ARG A 145 7.56 -21.59 18.15
CA ARG A 145 8.06 -20.36 17.51
C ARG A 145 7.37 -20.09 16.18
N TYR A 146 7.16 -21.11 15.34
CA TYR A 146 6.44 -20.95 14.08
C TYR A 146 5.03 -20.41 14.32
N LEU A 147 4.31 -20.96 15.31
CA LEU A 147 2.98 -20.49 15.69
C LEU A 147 3.00 -19.04 16.19
N THR A 148 3.94 -18.70 17.07
CA THR A 148 4.10 -17.35 17.61
C THR A 148 4.39 -16.34 16.50
N ALA A 149 5.33 -16.68 15.60
CA ALA A 149 5.68 -15.85 14.47
C ALA A 149 4.51 -15.69 13.48
N SER A 150 3.72 -16.75 13.21
CA SER A 150 2.56 -16.65 12.33
C SER A 150 1.47 -15.76 12.93
N ASN A 151 1.19 -15.90 14.22
CA ASN A 151 0.18 -15.09 14.91
C ASN A 151 0.58 -13.62 14.97
N LEU A 152 1.87 -13.33 15.19
CA LEU A 152 2.40 -11.96 15.16
C LEU A 152 2.28 -11.36 13.76
N ALA A 153 2.67 -12.10 12.72
CA ALA A 153 2.56 -11.63 11.34
C ALA A 153 1.10 -11.40 10.92
N GLU A 154 0.19 -12.29 11.28
CA GLU A 154 -1.23 -12.19 10.96
C GLU A 154 -1.92 -11.04 11.69
N SER A 155 -1.66 -10.86 12.99
CA SER A 155 -2.16 -9.72 13.76
C SER A 155 -1.67 -8.39 13.19
N GLU A 156 -0.41 -8.30 12.76
CA GLU A 156 0.13 -7.10 12.13
C GLU A 156 -0.52 -6.83 10.76
N VAL A 157 -0.80 -7.87 9.96
CA VAL A 157 -1.55 -7.72 8.70
C VAL A 157 -2.95 -7.17 8.95
N TYR A 158 -3.66 -7.67 9.97
CA TYR A 158 -4.98 -7.16 10.34
C TYR A 158 -4.92 -5.72 10.87
N ARG A 159 -3.91 -5.37 11.67
CA ARG A 159 -3.68 -4.00 12.14
C ARG A 159 -3.49 -3.05 10.95
N LEU A 160 -2.64 -3.42 9.99
CA LEU A 160 -2.42 -2.61 8.78
C LEU A 160 -3.68 -2.48 7.93
N ALA A 161 -4.48 -3.54 7.80
CA ALA A 161 -5.76 -3.49 7.08
C ALA A 161 -6.79 -2.57 7.77
N ALA A 162 -6.83 -2.58 9.11
CA ALA A 162 -7.68 -1.68 9.87
C ALA A 162 -7.27 -0.20 9.70
N ILE A 163 -5.97 0.09 9.74
CA ILE A 163 -5.43 1.43 9.50
C ILE A 163 -5.73 1.90 8.07
N GLU A 164 -5.51 1.04 7.08
CA GLU A 164 -5.86 1.32 5.68
C GLU A 164 -7.33 1.69 5.54
N HIS A 165 -8.23 0.86 6.06
CA HIS A 165 -9.67 1.08 5.98
C HIS A 165 -10.08 2.38 6.68
N ALA A 166 -9.59 2.63 7.90
CA ALA A 166 -9.88 3.87 8.63
C ALA A 166 -9.33 5.11 7.92
N GLY A 167 -8.12 5.04 7.35
CA GLY A 167 -7.50 6.11 6.57
C GLY A 167 -8.30 6.45 5.31
N VAL A 168 -8.68 5.44 4.53
CA VAL A 168 -9.52 5.60 3.33
C VAL A 168 -10.87 6.23 3.69
N ALA A 169 -11.53 5.72 4.73
CA ALA A 169 -12.82 6.26 5.17
C ALA A 169 -12.73 7.75 5.56
N ARG A 170 -11.68 8.17 6.27
CA ARG A 170 -11.44 9.57 6.62
C ARG A 170 -11.20 10.46 5.39
N ILE A 171 -10.47 9.97 4.39
CA ILE A 171 -10.23 10.69 3.13
C ILE A 171 -11.55 10.86 2.36
N MET A 172 -12.36 9.80 2.25
CA MET A 172 -13.64 9.85 1.53
C MET A 172 -14.65 10.78 2.23
N ALA A 173 -14.69 10.79 3.56
CA ALA A 173 -15.58 11.64 4.34
C ALA A 173 -15.22 13.15 4.29
N ALA A 174 -13.98 13.50 3.92
CA ALA A 174 -13.54 14.89 3.86
C ALA A 174 -14.12 15.63 2.63
N GLU A 175 -14.71 16.80 2.85
CA GLU A 175 -15.48 17.53 1.83
C GLU A 175 -14.66 18.40 0.87
N SER A 176 -13.38 18.66 1.19
CA SER A 176 -12.52 19.56 0.41
C SER A 176 -11.14 18.95 0.20
N THR A 177 -10.43 19.42 -0.84
CA THR A 177 -9.09 18.91 -1.18
C THR A 177 -8.10 19.08 -0.03
N SER A 178 -8.14 20.21 0.68
CA SER A 178 -7.31 20.48 1.87
C SER A 178 -7.63 19.51 3.02
N LYS A 179 -8.90 19.30 3.36
CA LYS A 179 -9.32 18.33 4.39
C LYS A 179 -8.93 16.90 4.00
N LYS A 180 -9.01 16.52 2.72
CA LYS A 180 -8.58 15.19 2.23
C LYS A 180 -7.07 14.97 2.42
N ARG A 181 -6.25 15.98 2.09
CA ARG A 181 -4.79 15.93 2.30
C ARG A 181 -4.43 15.87 3.79
N ALA A 182 -5.13 16.63 4.64
CA ALA A 182 -4.95 16.57 6.08
C ALA A 182 -5.33 15.20 6.66
N ALA A 183 -6.43 14.60 6.18
CA ALA A 183 -6.84 13.25 6.57
C ALA A 183 -5.78 12.19 6.20
N TYR A 184 -5.19 12.30 5.00
CA TYR A 184 -4.08 11.46 4.57
C TYR A 184 -2.84 11.63 5.47
N GLN A 185 -2.45 12.87 5.78
CA GLN A 185 -1.30 13.17 6.64
C GLN A 185 -1.48 12.68 8.09
N ALA A 186 -2.73 12.58 8.55
CA ALA A 186 -3.08 12.10 9.88
C ALA A 186 -3.14 10.57 10.00
N ILE A 187 -2.82 9.81 8.95
CA ILE A 187 -2.76 8.34 9.03
C ILE A 187 -1.54 7.94 9.85
N ASP A 188 -1.80 7.49 11.08
CA ASP A 188 -0.78 6.91 11.94
C ASP A 188 -0.61 5.42 11.66
N TRP A 189 0.42 5.11 10.88
CA TRP A 189 0.77 3.72 10.56
C TRP A 189 1.40 2.95 11.73
N PHE A 190 1.75 3.63 12.82
CA PHE A 190 2.34 3.04 14.03
C PHE A 190 1.31 2.89 15.16
N TRP A 191 0.06 3.27 14.92
CA TRP A 191 -1.01 3.11 15.89
C TRP A 191 -1.10 1.67 16.42
N GLN A 192 -1.23 1.53 17.74
CA GLN A 192 -1.44 0.26 18.43
C GLN A 192 -2.77 0.32 19.21
N PRO A 193 -3.59 -0.74 19.20
CA PRO A 193 -4.72 -0.84 20.11
C PRO A 193 -4.21 -0.85 21.55
N ALA A 194 -4.91 -0.12 22.43
CA ALA A 194 -4.64 -0.09 23.87
C ALA A 194 -5.00 -1.42 24.53
#